data_AF-A0A2N2JT70-F1
#
_entry.id   AF-A0A2N2JT70-F1
#
_cell.length_a   1.000
_cell.length_b   1.000
_cell.length_c   1.000
_cell.angle_alpha   90.00
_cell.angle_beta   90.00
_cell.angle_gamma   90.00
#
_symmetry.space_group_name_H-M   'P 1'
#
loop_
_entity.id
_entity.type
_entity.pdbx_description
1 polymer ?
#
loop_
_entity_poly.entity_id
_entity_poly.type
_entity_poly.pdbx_seq_one_letter_code
_entity_poly.pdbx_strand_id
1 'polypeptide(L)'
;MNLQGLLGLAALTVLAWLISENRRRIQIKTILAGLAVQFVLAFLMLKIPFFRDFFLLFNKAVIILEKATTAGTTFVFGYLGGGKLPFVETYPGSSFVFAFRALPLVLVISALSSVLFYWKILPCADSPTWAAWGS
;
A
#
# COMPACT_ATOMS: atom_id res chain seq x y z
N MET A 1 7.92 -22.36 2.00
CA MET A 1 7.69 -21.69 0.69
C MET A 1 6.97 -22.69 -0.19
N ASN A 2 5.70 -22.46 -0.50
CA ASN A 2 4.96 -23.35 -1.40
C ASN A 2 5.57 -23.25 -2.80
N LEU A 3 5.66 -24.37 -3.53
CA LEU A 3 6.25 -24.48 -4.87
C LEU A 3 5.74 -23.40 -5.85
N GLN A 4 4.49 -22.95 -5.65
CA GLN A 4 3.84 -21.86 -6.39
C GLN A 4 4.59 -20.51 -6.29
N GLY A 5 5.15 -20.17 -5.13
CA GLY A 5 5.89 -18.91 -4.96
C GLY A 5 7.22 -18.90 -5.72
N LEU A 6 7.90 -20.04 -5.76
CA LEU A 6 9.15 -20.18 -6.50
C LEU A 6 8.90 -20.19 -8.02
N LEU A 7 7.84 -20.86 -8.47
CA LEU A 7 7.41 -20.87 -9.87
C LEU A 7 6.96 -19.48 -10.34
N GLY A 8 6.22 -18.73 -9.52
CA GLY A 8 5.80 -17.37 -9.85
C GLY A 8 6.99 -16.42 -10.03
N LEU A 9 7.97 -16.48 -9.13
CA LEU A 9 9.20 -15.69 -9.23
C LEU A 9 10.00 -16.02 -10.51
N ALA A 10 10.17 -17.32 -10.80
CA ALA A 10 10.85 -17.77 -12.02
C ALA A 10 10.10 -17.33 -13.28
N ALA A 11 8.77 -17.48 -13.32
CA ALA A 11 7.95 -17.08 -14.45
C ALA A 11 8.00 -15.57 -14.72
N LEU A 12 7.92 -14.74 -13.67
CA LEU A 12 8.04 -13.28 -13.80
C LEU A 12 9.43 -12.86 -14.29
N THR A 13 10.48 -13.51 -13.81
CA THR A 13 11.86 -13.25 -14.25
C THR A 13 12.04 -13.62 -15.73
N VAL A 14 11.49 -14.76 -16.15
CA VAL A 14 11.52 -15.21 -17.56
C VAL A 14 10.69 -14.29 -18.45
N LEU A 15 9.51 -13.83 -17.99
CA LEU A 15 8.69 -12.87 -18.73
C LEU A 15 9.40 -11.52 -18.89
N ALA A 16 10.03 -11.00 -17.83
CA ALA A 16 10.82 -9.77 -17.90
C ALA A 16 12.00 -9.92 -18.88
N TRP A 17 12.63 -11.10 -18.93
CA TRP A 17 13.68 -11.40 -19.90
C TRP A 17 13.16 -11.49 -21.35
N LEU A 18 11.96 -12.06 -21.55
CA LEU A 18 11.33 -12.18 -22.87
C LEU A 18 10.94 -10.81 -23.47
N ILE A 19 10.42 -9.91 -22.62
CA ILE A 19 9.99 -8.55 -22.99
C ILE A 19 11.19 -7.60 -23.16
N SER A 20 12.37 -7.95 -22.65
CA SER A 20 13.53 -7.06 -22.71
C SER A 20 14.05 -6.86 -24.14
N GLU A 21 14.07 -5.58 -24.54
CA GLU A 21 14.51 -5.08 -25.85
C GLU A 21 15.96 -5.46 -26.20
N ASN A 22 16.85 -5.51 -25.20
CA ASN A 22 18.28 -5.77 -25.42
C ASN A 22 18.83 -6.85 -24.50
N ARG A 23 18.49 -8.11 -24.84
CA ARG A 23 18.84 -9.33 -24.08
C ARG A 23 20.33 -9.49 -23.78
N ARG A 24 21.23 -8.84 -24.54
CA ARG A 24 22.69 -8.87 -24.35
C ARG A 24 23.23 -7.85 -23.34
N ARG A 25 22.48 -6.78 -23.04
CA ARG A 25 22.88 -5.78 -22.02
C ARG A 25 22.34 -6.09 -20.63
N ILE A 26 21.56 -7.16 -20.48
CA ILE A 26 21.02 -7.59 -19.19
C ILE A 26 22.17 -8.13 -18.35
N GLN A 27 22.61 -7.32 -17.39
CA GLN A 27 23.62 -7.72 -16.42
C GLN A 27 22.97 -8.67 -15.41
N ILE A 28 23.33 -9.96 -15.46
CA ILE A 28 22.85 -10.99 -14.53
C ILE A 28 23.12 -10.59 -13.07
N LYS A 29 24.18 -9.81 -12.83
CA LYS A 29 24.49 -9.22 -11.51
C LYS A 29 23.36 -8.34 -10.98
N THR A 30 22.71 -7.53 -11.82
CA THR A 30 21.59 -6.66 -11.41
C THR A 30 20.35 -7.46 -11.08
N ILE A 31 20.05 -8.51 -11.86
CA ILE A 31 18.93 -9.42 -11.58
C ILE A 31 19.17 -10.15 -10.25
N LEU A 32 20.36 -10.71 -10.05
CA LEU A 32 20.72 -11.40 -8.81
C LEU A 32 20.74 -10.44 -7.62
N ALA A 33 21.21 -9.21 -7.79
CA ALA A 33 21.19 -8.19 -6.73
C ALA A 33 19.74 -7.81 -6.35
N GLY A 34 18.87 -7.55 -7.33
CA GLY A 34 17.46 -7.27 -7.07
C GLY A 34 16.76 -8.43 -6.38
N LEU A 35 17.05 -9.66 -6.82
CA LEU A 35 16.48 -10.86 -6.23
C LEU A 35 17.00 -11.09 -4.79
N ALA A 36 18.29 -10.88 -4.55
CA ALA A 36 18.88 -10.95 -3.22
C ALA A 36 18.25 -9.92 -2.28
N VAL A 37 18.09 -8.66 -2.73
CA VAL A 37 17.42 -7.60 -1.95
C VAL A 37 15.98 -8.01 -1.63
N GLN A 38 15.23 -8.54 -2.61
CA GLN A 38 13.86 -8.99 -2.41
C GLN A 38 13.76 -10.10 -1.35
N PHE A 39 14.67 -11.09 -1.38
CA PHE A 39 14.71 -12.15 -0.37
C PHE A 39 15.14 -11.65 1.00
N VAL A 40 16.15 -10.78 1.08
CA VAL A 40 16.60 -10.17 2.33
C VAL A 40 15.47 -9.37 2.95
N LEU A 41 14.77 -8.54 2.16
CA LEU A 41 13.67 -7.71 2.65
C LEU A 41 12.49 -8.58 3.12
N ALA A 42 12.14 -9.63 2.35
CA ALA A 42 11.10 -10.58 2.74
C ALA A 42 11.46 -11.30 4.05
N PHE A 43 12.70 -11.74 4.21
CA PHE A 43 13.17 -12.36 5.44
C PHE A 43 13.12 -11.38 6.61
N LEU A 44 13.60 -10.15 6.41
CA LEU A 44 13.60 -9.09 7.42
C LEU A 44 12.18 -8.79 7.90
N MET A 45 11.23 -8.63 6.98
CA MET A 45 9.82 -8.37 7.30
C MET A 45 9.13 -9.55 8.00
N LEU A 46 9.46 -10.80 7.64
CA LEU A 46 8.80 -11.99 8.19
C LEU A 46 9.39 -12.47 9.52
N LYS A 47 10.70 -12.31 9.73
CA LYS A 47 11.37 -12.81 10.93
C LYS A 47 11.45 -11.80 12.07
N ILE A 48 11.47 -10.51 11.76
CA ILE A 48 11.62 -9.49 12.78
C ILE A 48 10.24 -9.08 13.29
N PRO A 49 9.89 -9.36 14.57
CA PRO A 49 8.58 -9.01 15.13
C PRO A 49 8.32 -7.50 15.14
N PHE A 50 9.37 -6.69 15.22
CA PHE A 50 9.28 -5.24 15.11
C PHE A 50 8.55 -4.76 13.85
N PHE A 51 8.82 -5.37 12.68
CA PHE A 51 8.09 -5.00 11.45
C PHE A 51 6.63 -5.40 11.53
N ARG A 52 6.32 -6.56 12.09
CA ARG A 52 4.93 -6.98 12.31
C ARG A 52 4.19 -5.97 13.20
N ASP A 53 4.78 -5.57 14.31
CA ASP A 53 4.18 -4.60 15.23
C ASP A 53 4.04 -3.22 14.61
N PHE A 54 5.02 -2.79 13.81
CA PHE A 54 4.95 -1.56 13.03
C PHE A 54 3.79 -1.59 12.01
N PHE A 55 3.62 -2.69 11.26
CA PHE A 55 2.48 -2.86 10.35
C PHE A 55 1.15 -2.88 11.09
N LEU A 56 1.08 -3.50 12.27
CA LEU A 56 -0.12 -3.48 13.12
C LEU A 56 -0.44 -2.07 13.60
N LEU A 57 0.57 -1.28 13.96
CA LEU A 57 0.39 0.13 14.33
C LEU A 57 -0.16 0.94 13.14
N PHE A 58 0.42 0.75 11.95
CA PHE A 58 -0.04 1.42 10.73
C PHE A 58 -1.47 1.02 10.35
N ASN A 59 -1.78 -0.27 10.46
CA ASN A 59 -3.13 -0.78 10.24
C ASN A 59 -4.14 -0.16 11.23
N LYS A 60 -3.80 -0.07 12.51
CA LYS A 60 -4.62 0.63 13.51
C LYS A 60 -4.83 2.10 13.16
N ALA A 61 -3.79 2.81 12.71
CA ALA A 61 -3.91 4.21 12.28
C ALA A 61 -4.89 4.35 11.10
N VAL A 62 -4.79 3.48 10.09
CA VAL A 62 -5.73 3.45 8.96
C VAL A 62 -7.16 3.18 9.42
N ILE A 63 -7.37 2.21 10.32
CA ILE A 63 -8.70 1.90 10.86
C ILE A 63 -9.27 3.08 11.64
N ILE A 64 -8.46 3.80 12.42
CA ILE A 64 -8.90 5.00 13.14
C ILE A 64 -9.34 6.08 12.14
N LEU A 65 -8.58 6.27 11.06
CA LEU A 65 -8.91 7.22 10.00
C LEU A 65 -10.19 6.84 9.25
N GLU A 66 -10.37 5.55 8.95
CA GLU A 66 -11.59 4.99 8.36
C GLU A 66 -12.80 5.26 9.25
N LYS A 67 -12.68 4.99 10.56
CA LYS A 67 -13.75 5.25 11.54
C LYS A 67 -14.07 6.74 11.66
N ALA A 68 -13.06 7.60 11.72
CA ALA A 68 -13.24 9.04 11.78
C ALA A 68 -13.93 9.58 10.51
N THR A 69 -13.50 9.09 9.34
CA THR A 69 -14.14 9.42 8.06
C THR A 69 -15.59 8.94 8.04
N THR A 70 -15.84 7.69 8.45
CA THR A 70 -17.19 7.11 8.50
C THR A 70 -18.11 7.87 9.46
N ALA A 71 -17.58 8.35 10.59
CA ALA A 71 -18.33 9.21 11.51
C ALA A 71 -18.69 10.55 10.85
N GLY A 72 -17.74 11.17 10.13
CA GLY A 72 -17.99 12.42 9.38
C GLY A 72 -19.00 12.24 8.24
N THR A 73 -18.90 11.16 7.47
CA THR A 73 -19.85 10.87 6.38
C THR A 73 -21.21 10.47 6.93
N THR A 74 -21.29 9.82 8.08
CA THR A 74 -22.56 9.55 8.78
C THR A 74 -23.19 10.83 9.28
N PHE A 75 -22.40 11.81 9.75
CA PHE A 75 -22.91 13.11 10.14
C PHE A 75 -23.47 13.90 8.94
N VAL A 76 -22.78 13.88 7.79
CA VAL A 76 -23.18 14.65 6.59
C VAL A 76 -24.28 13.95 5.79
N PHE A 77 -24.21 12.62 5.63
CA PHE A 77 -25.06 11.83 4.72
C PHE A 77 -25.94 10.78 5.43
N GLY A 78 -25.90 10.70 6.76
CA GLY A 78 -26.74 9.78 7.54
C GLY A 78 -26.46 8.30 7.24
N TYR A 79 -27.51 7.52 6.97
CA TYR A 79 -27.42 6.08 6.71
C TYR A 79 -26.59 5.74 5.46
N LEU A 80 -26.57 6.62 4.46
CA LEU A 80 -25.78 6.44 3.23
C LEU A 80 -24.26 6.45 3.50
N GLY A 81 -23.85 7.22 4.52
CA GLY A 81 -22.45 7.40 4.89
C GLY A 81 -21.90 6.38 5.89
N GLY A 82 -22.68 5.40 6.33
CA GLY A 82 -22.27 4.48 7.41
C GLY A 82 -23.21 4.38 8.60
N GLY A 83 -24.24 5.22 8.66
CA GLY A 83 -25.20 5.26 9.76
C GLY A 83 -26.16 4.06 9.81
N LYS A 84 -26.93 3.99 10.91
CA LYS A 84 -27.93 2.95 11.14
C LYS A 84 -28.94 2.92 9.99
N LEU A 85 -29.14 1.74 9.40
CA LEU A 85 -30.05 1.55 8.28
C LEU A 85 -31.51 1.69 8.74
N PRO A 86 -32.34 2.43 7.99
CA PRO A 86 -33.77 2.51 8.24
C PRO A 86 -34.55 1.27 7.76
N PHE A 87 -33.87 0.31 7.12
CA PHE A 87 -34.45 -0.92 6.54
C PHE A 87 -33.64 -2.16 6.94
N VAL A 88 -34.28 -3.33 6.92
CA VAL A 88 -33.65 -4.62 7.22
C VAL A 88 -32.69 -4.99 6.10
N GLU A 89 -31.44 -5.32 6.42
CA GLU A 89 -30.46 -5.77 5.43
C GLU A 89 -30.88 -7.11 4.83
N THR A 90 -31.25 -7.10 3.56
CA THR A 90 -31.60 -8.31 2.81
C THR A 90 -30.37 -9.15 2.45
N TYR A 91 -29.21 -8.50 2.29
CA TYR A 91 -27.92 -9.16 2.03
C TYR A 91 -26.78 -8.43 2.77
N PRO A 92 -25.81 -9.16 3.37
CA PRO A 92 -24.69 -8.54 4.06
C PRO A 92 -23.86 -7.69 3.09
N GLY A 93 -23.80 -6.38 3.33
CA GLY A 93 -23.05 -5.42 2.50
C GLY A 93 -23.90 -4.69 1.46
N SER A 94 -25.20 -5.00 1.35
CA SER A 94 -26.15 -4.25 0.50
C SER A 94 -26.33 -2.78 0.94
N SER A 95 -25.95 -2.47 2.18
CA SER A 95 -25.91 -1.13 2.75
C SER A 95 -24.62 -0.34 2.46
N PHE A 96 -23.61 -0.95 1.83
CA PHE A 96 -22.36 -0.27 1.50
C PHE A 96 -22.50 0.53 0.21
N VAL A 97 -22.65 1.84 0.32
CA VAL A 97 -22.62 2.73 -0.85
C VAL A 97 -21.20 3.23 -1.07
N PHE A 98 -20.55 2.69 -2.10
CA PHE A 98 -19.15 3.01 -2.43
C PHE A 98 -18.89 4.52 -2.51
N ALA A 99 -19.79 5.27 -3.16
CA ALA A 99 -19.65 6.72 -3.33
C ALA A 99 -19.59 7.49 -1.98
N PHE A 100 -20.29 7.02 -0.95
CA PHE A 100 -20.38 7.72 0.33
C PHE A 100 -19.45 7.16 1.43
N ARG A 101 -18.79 6.03 1.17
CA ARG A 101 -17.82 5.43 2.11
C ARG A 101 -16.39 5.42 1.57
N ALA A 102 -16.19 5.08 0.30
CA ALA A 102 -14.86 5.00 -0.29
C ALA A 102 -14.33 6.38 -0.73
N LEU A 103 -15.14 7.19 -1.43
CA LEU A 103 -14.69 8.50 -1.92
C LEU A 103 -14.27 9.45 -0.78
N PRO A 104 -15.03 9.58 0.33
CA PRO A 104 -14.65 10.48 1.41
C PRO A 104 -13.36 10.06 2.11
N LEU A 105 -13.10 8.75 2.23
CA LEU A 105 -11.85 8.24 2.80
C LEU A 105 -10.65 8.64 1.93
N VAL A 106 -10.77 8.52 0.61
CA VAL A 106 -9.73 8.96 -0.33
C VAL A 106 -9.49 10.47 -0.20
N LEU A 107 -10.54 11.28 -0.05
CA LEU A 107 -10.42 12.73 0.16
C LEU A 107 -9.68 13.05 1.47
N VAL A 108 -10.02 12.38 2.57
CA VAL A 108 -9.36 12.58 3.87
C VAL A 108 -7.89 12.16 3.81
N ILE A 109 -7.57 11.01 3.19
CA ILE A 109 -6.19 10.55 3.02
C ILE A 109 -5.40 11.53 2.15
N SER A 110 -5.99 12.06 1.08
CA SER A 110 -5.34 13.04 0.19
C SER A 110 -5.05 14.35 0.91
N ALA A 111 -6.01 14.84 1.70
CA ALA A 111 -5.83 16.04 2.52
C ALA A 111 -4.76 15.84 3.61
N LEU A 112 -4.79 14.69 4.30
CA LEU A 112 -3.77 14.33 5.31
C LEU A 112 -2.38 14.26 4.69
N SER A 113 -2.25 13.65 3.51
CA SER A 113 -1.00 13.60 2.74
C SER A 113 -0.52 15.02 2.42
N SER A 114 -1.39 15.89 1.91
CA SER A 114 -1.05 17.29 1.59
C SER A 114 -0.56 18.06 2.83
N VAL A 115 -1.18 17.88 3.99
CA VAL A 115 -0.73 18.48 5.25
C VAL A 115 0.64 17.94 5.66
N LEU A 116 0.87 16.64 5.52
CA LEU A 116 2.15 16.01 5.85
C LEU A 116 3.30 16.49 4.94
N PHE A 117 3.00 16.74 3.66
CA PHE A 117 3.92 17.38 2.72
C PHE A 117 4.21 18.84 3.12
N TYR A 118 3.17 19.60 3.49
CA TYR A 118 3.32 20.98 3.94
C TYR A 118 4.22 21.10 5.18
N TRP A 119 4.11 20.16 6.12
CA TRP A 119 4.96 20.08 7.31
C TRP A 119 6.40 19.59 7.05
N LYS A 120 6.80 19.37 5.79
CA LYS A 120 8.17 18.97 5.41
C LYS A 120 8.68 17.67 6.08
N ILE A 121 7.80 16.79 6.54
CA ILE A 121 8.21 15.47 7.09
C ILE A 121 8.67 14.52 5.97
N LEU A 122 8.06 14.61 4.79
CA LEU A 122 8.44 13.82 3.60
C LEU A 122 9.78 14.27 2.94
N PRO A 123 10.06 15.57 2.74
CA PRO A 123 11.35 16.07 2.26
C PRO A 123 12.58 15.67 3.09
N CYS A 124 12.41 15.24 4.34
CA CYS A 124 13.53 14.75 5.14
C CYS A 124 13.91 13.29 4.81
N ALA A 125 12.94 12.48 4.34
CA ALA A 125 13.21 11.13 3.85
C ALA A 125 13.82 11.15 2.44
N ASP A 126 13.41 12.14 1.62
CA ASP A 126 14.09 12.50 0.37
C ASP A 126 15.32 13.39 0.63
N SER A 127 16.26 12.91 1.45
CA SER A 127 17.61 13.49 1.40
C SER A 127 18.14 13.28 -0.02
N PRO A 128 18.75 14.29 -0.67
CA PRO A 128 19.16 14.24 -2.08
C PRO A 128 20.39 13.35 -2.34
N THR A 129 20.56 12.24 -1.61
CA THR A 129 21.70 11.32 -1.74
C THR A 129 21.70 10.53 -3.04
N TRP A 130 20.58 10.46 -3.76
CA TRP A 130 20.48 9.80 -5.07
C TRP A 130 20.86 10.71 -6.26
N ALA A 131 20.85 12.04 -6.09
CA ALA A 131 21.22 13.00 -7.14
C ALA A 131 22.75 13.04 -7.41
N ALA A 132 23.57 12.46 -6.54
CA ALA A 132 25.03 12.41 -6.66
C ALA A 132 25.56 11.22 -7.48
N TRP A 133 24.71 10.28 -7.89
CA TRP A 133 25.11 9.08 -8.65
C TRP A 133 24.93 9.20 -10.16
N GLY A 134 24.53 10.39 -10.65
CA GLY A 134 24.20 10.67 -12.05
C GLY A 134 25.17 11.58 -12.79
N SER A 135 26.35 11.90 -12.23
CA SER A 135 27.43 12.66 -12.87
C SER A 135 28.72 11.86 -12.90
#